data_AF-A0A834I773-F1
#
_entry.id   AF-A0A834I773-F1
#
_cell.length_a   1.000
_cell.length_b   1.000
_cell.length_c   1.000
_cell.angle_alpha   90.00
_cell.angle_beta   90.00
_cell.angle_gamma   90.00
#
_symmetry.space_group_name_H-M   'P 1'
#
loop_
_entity.id
_entity.type
_entity.pdbx_description
1 polymer ?
#
loop_
_entity_poly.entity_id
_entity_poly.type
_entity_poly.pdbx_seq_one_letter_code
_entity_poly.pdbx_strand_id
1 'polypeptide(L)'
;MAERTVYSSELEKTLRNTSWNSDLTSYKQLEERLIEEFSNSEVERRGDRTSRPEVQWKTFLSAIFYVGQGKKTRPLDHIREAAKIWQNNYYTTNEKINSIIRSWENGASIIYLCMYPKVIPEEAFSREAAMISALTVNNLTNQINSTFYGIGWSQKSKEKLGVYLLHQAMNLFFDQEKCQFLEIKTISRNGNIVFEVVN
;
A
#
# COMPACT_ATOMS: atom_id res chain seq x y z
N MET A 1 25.05 -19.28 -32.59
CA MET A 1 24.00 -20.30 -32.35
C MET A 1 22.97 -19.66 -31.45
N ALA A 2 21.71 -19.55 -31.89
CA ALA A 2 20.65 -18.96 -31.08
C ALA A 2 20.25 -19.93 -29.96
N GLU A 3 20.22 -19.47 -28.72
CA GLU A 3 19.71 -20.25 -27.58
C GLU A 3 18.26 -20.65 -27.83
N ARG A 4 17.98 -21.93 -27.68
CA ARG A 4 16.63 -22.48 -27.83
C ARG A 4 15.84 -22.13 -26.57
N THR A 5 14.87 -21.23 -26.69
CA THR A 5 13.96 -20.90 -25.59
C THR A 5 13.17 -22.14 -25.21
N VAL A 6 13.22 -22.54 -23.93
CA VAL A 6 12.49 -23.69 -23.40
C VAL A 6 11.23 -23.18 -22.71
N TYR A 7 10.07 -23.56 -23.22
CA TYR A 7 8.78 -23.21 -22.62
C TYR A 7 8.24 -24.34 -21.72
N SER A 8 7.25 -24.00 -20.88
CA SER A 8 6.56 -24.99 -20.05
C SER A 8 5.77 -25.98 -20.91
N SER A 9 5.48 -27.17 -20.37
CA SER A 9 4.74 -28.20 -21.10
C SER A 9 3.36 -27.74 -21.56
N GLU A 10 2.66 -26.90 -20.79
CA GLU A 10 1.35 -26.37 -21.20
C GLU A 10 1.46 -25.35 -22.34
N LEU A 11 2.49 -24.50 -22.32
CA LEU A 11 2.71 -23.52 -23.38
C LEU A 11 3.23 -24.18 -24.66
N GLU A 12 4.07 -25.21 -24.54
CA GLU A 12 4.48 -26.04 -25.68
C GLU A 12 3.28 -26.70 -26.38
N LYS A 13 2.23 -27.07 -25.65
CA LYS A 13 0.99 -27.63 -26.23
C LYS A 13 0.23 -26.58 -27.05
N THR A 14 0.18 -25.32 -26.62
CA THR A 14 -0.49 -24.25 -27.38
C THR A 14 0.27 -23.91 -28.65
N LEU A 15 1.60 -24.01 -28.64
CA LEU A 15 2.43 -23.82 -29.84
C LEU A 15 2.26 -24.94 -30.87
N ARG A 16 1.85 -26.14 -30.44
CA ARG A 16 1.65 -27.32 -31.31
C ARG A 16 0.23 -27.49 -31.83
N ASN A 17 -0.75 -26.84 -31.20
CA ASN A 17 -2.16 -26.95 -31.57
C ASN A 17 -2.71 -25.58 -31.93
N THR A 18 -3.04 -25.32 -33.20
CA THR A 18 -3.58 -24.03 -33.66
C THR A 18 -4.98 -23.69 -33.14
N SER A 19 -5.73 -24.69 -32.67
CA SER A 19 -7.08 -24.53 -32.11
C SER A 19 -7.07 -24.48 -30.58
N TRP A 20 -5.92 -24.29 -29.94
CA TRP A 20 -5.80 -24.26 -28.48
C TRP A 20 -6.69 -23.22 -27.79
N ASN A 21 -7.11 -22.18 -28.52
CA ASN A 21 -7.91 -21.07 -28.03
C ASN A 21 -9.41 -21.17 -28.37
N SER A 22 -9.85 -22.27 -28.99
CA SER A 22 -11.26 -22.45 -29.41
C SER A 22 -12.20 -22.65 -28.23
N ASP A 23 -11.71 -23.25 -27.16
CA ASP A 23 -12.42 -23.41 -25.88
C ASP A 23 -11.45 -23.21 -24.71
N LEU A 24 -11.66 -22.12 -23.98
CA LEU A 24 -10.85 -21.74 -22.81
C LEU A 24 -11.60 -21.97 -21.48
N THR A 25 -12.69 -22.74 -21.49
CA THR A 25 -13.54 -22.95 -20.30
C THR A 25 -12.75 -23.49 -19.11
N SER A 26 -11.84 -24.44 -19.34
CA SER A 26 -10.98 -24.98 -18.28
C SER A 26 -10.00 -23.95 -17.71
N TYR A 27 -9.50 -23.02 -18.53
CA TYR A 27 -8.63 -21.93 -18.08
C TYR A 27 -9.41 -20.92 -17.23
N LYS A 28 -10.62 -20.56 -17.65
CA LYS A 28 -11.52 -19.67 -16.89
C LYS A 28 -11.93 -20.28 -15.55
N GLN A 29 -12.19 -21.58 -15.49
CA GLN A 29 -12.49 -22.28 -14.23
C GLN A 29 -11.31 -22.32 -13.25
N LEU A 30 -10.07 -22.22 -13.75
CA LEU A 30 -8.90 -22.08 -12.88
C LEU A 30 -8.81 -20.65 -12.32
N GLU A 31 -9.17 -19.65 -13.12
CA GLU A 31 -9.27 -18.25 -12.67
C GLU A 31 -10.39 -18.06 -11.63
N GLU A 32 -11.58 -18.63 -11.87
CA GLU A 32 -12.70 -18.61 -10.92
C GLU A 32 -12.32 -19.27 -9.58
N ARG A 33 -11.67 -20.44 -9.63
CA ARG A 33 -11.18 -21.12 -8.42
C ARG A 33 -10.12 -20.32 -7.68
N LEU A 34 -9.21 -19.66 -8.41
CA LEU A 34 -8.22 -18.78 -7.83
C LEU A 34 -8.91 -17.62 -7.09
N ILE A 35 -9.90 -16.99 -7.73
CA ILE A 35 -10.67 -15.90 -7.12
C ILE A 35 -11.37 -16.39 -5.85
N GLU A 36 -12.07 -17.53 -5.89
CA GLU A 36 -12.77 -18.09 -4.72
C GLU A 36 -11.81 -18.43 -3.57
N GLU A 37 -10.66 -19.05 -3.87
CA GLU A 37 -9.65 -19.42 -2.89
C GLU A 37 -9.10 -18.20 -2.14
N PHE A 38 -8.96 -17.06 -2.83
CA PHE A 38 -8.43 -15.83 -2.24
C PHE A 38 -9.49 -14.84 -1.74
N SER A 39 -10.76 -14.98 -2.12
CA SER A 39 -11.87 -14.08 -1.73
C SER A 39 -12.12 -14.04 -0.22
N ASN A 40 -12.05 -15.18 0.48
CA ASN A 40 -12.26 -15.23 1.94
C ASN A 40 -11.15 -14.54 2.74
N SER A 41 -9.94 -14.52 2.16
CA SER A 41 -8.79 -13.92 2.80
C SER A 41 -8.72 -12.40 2.63
N GLU A 42 -9.56 -11.79 1.79
CA GLU A 42 -9.64 -10.33 1.61
C GLU A 42 -10.47 -9.61 2.66
N VAL A 43 -11.52 -10.25 3.19
CA VAL A 43 -12.42 -9.69 4.21
C VAL A 43 -11.68 -9.50 5.54
N GLU A 44 -10.77 -10.39 5.90
CA GLU A 44 -9.94 -10.26 7.11
C GLU A 44 -8.78 -9.26 6.95
N ARG A 45 -8.37 -8.91 5.72
CA ARG A 45 -7.11 -8.20 5.46
C ARG A 45 -7.13 -6.68 5.65
N ARG A 46 -8.28 -6.01 5.59
CA ARG A 46 -8.30 -4.53 5.49
C ARG A 46 -9.24 -3.83 6.48
N GLY A 47 -9.73 -4.57 7.48
CA GLY A 47 -10.62 -4.04 8.50
C GLY A 47 -12.08 -4.29 8.17
N ASP A 48 -12.84 -4.51 9.23
CA ASP A 48 -14.21 -4.94 9.19
C ASP A 48 -15.12 -3.86 8.56
N ARG A 49 -15.55 -4.06 7.30
CA ARG A 49 -16.55 -3.20 6.65
C ARG A 49 -17.92 -3.26 7.30
N THR A 50 -18.17 -4.28 8.13
CA THR A 50 -19.41 -4.44 8.90
C THR A 50 -19.37 -3.67 10.22
N SER A 51 -18.18 -3.22 10.65
CA SER A 51 -18.04 -2.36 11.80
C SER A 51 -18.65 -0.98 11.56
N ARG A 52 -19.08 -0.32 12.64
CA ARG A 52 -19.75 0.98 12.54
C ARG A 52 -18.81 2.05 11.96
N PRO A 53 -19.32 3.04 11.20
CA PRO A 53 -18.48 4.06 10.54
C PRO A 53 -17.50 4.78 11.49
N GLU A 54 -17.88 5.01 12.74
CA GLU A 54 -17.01 5.63 13.74
C GLU A 54 -15.82 4.75 14.15
N VAL A 55 -15.99 3.43 14.14
CA VAL A 55 -14.92 2.47 14.43
C VAL A 55 -13.97 2.43 13.24
N GLN A 56 -14.49 2.31 12.03
CA GLN A 56 -13.70 2.35 10.79
C GLN A 56 -12.84 3.61 10.71
N TRP A 57 -13.44 4.77 10.99
CA TRP A 57 -12.73 6.05 10.96
C TRP A 57 -11.60 6.11 11.98
N LYS A 58 -11.86 5.73 13.24
CA LYS A 58 -10.83 5.71 14.29
C LYS A 58 -9.71 4.73 13.99
N THR A 59 -10.04 3.52 13.54
CA THR A 59 -9.07 2.49 13.18
C THR A 59 -8.20 2.96 12.01
N PHE A 60 -8.82 3.49 10.94
CA PHE A 60 -8.11 4.03 9.79
C PHE A 60 -7.12 5.13 10.22
N LEU A 61 -7.58 6.13 10.97
CA LEU A 61 -6.71 7.22 11.42
C LEU A 61 -5.56 6.72 12.32
N SER A 62 -5.82 5.75 13.20
CA SER A 62 -4.80 5.18 14.08
C SER A 62 -3.72 4.38 13.36
N ALA A 63 -4.05 3.87 12.16
CA ALA A 63 -3.10 3.12 11.32
C ALA A 63 -2.19 4.03 10.50
N ILE A 64 -2.47 5.35 10.42
CA ILE A 64 -1.64 6.29 9.67
C ILE A 64 -0.44 6.69 10.53
N PHE A 65 0.75 6.19 10.17
CA PHE A 65 2.01 6.54 10.82
C PHE A 65 2.91 7.46 9.97
N TYR A 66 2.51 7.71 8.72
CA TYR A 66 3.26 8.54 7.77
C TYR A 66 2.32 9.22 6.75
N VAL A 67 2.57 10.49 6.47
CA VAL A 67 1.95 11.26 5.38
C VAL A 67 3.09 11.99 4.68
N GLY A 68 3.20 11.97 3.36
CA GLY A 68 4.27 12.74 2.74
C GLY A 68 4.19 12.84 1.23
N GLN A 69 4.91 13.83 0.70
CA GLN A 69 5.16 13.92 -0.73
C GLN A 69 6.02 12.74 -1.23
N GLY A 70 5.37 11.74 -1.81
CA GLY A 70 6.06 10.66 -2.51
C GLY A 70 6.57 11.10 -3.89
N LYS A 71 7.87 10.94 -4.15
CA LYS A 71 8.32 10.64 -5.52
C LYS A 71 8.04 9.15 -5.74
N LYS A 72 7.53 8.77 -6.93
CA LYS A 72 6.96 7.43 -7.22
C LYS A 72 7.69 6.22 -6.60
N THR A 73 9.02 6.23 -6.47
CA THR A 73 9.80 5.10 -5.95
C THR A 73 10.12 5.16 -4.45
N ARG A 74 10.10 6.34 -3.82
CA ARG A 74 10.58 6.53 -2.43
C ARG A 74 9.91 5.64 -1.38
N PRO A 75 8.59 5.39 -1.43
CA PRO A 75 7.94 4.48 -0.50
C PRO A 75 8.49 3.05 -0.61
N LEU A 76 8.71 2.57 -1.84
CA LEU A 76 9.34 1.28 -2.10
C LEU A 76 10.78 1.23 -1.63
N ASP A 77 11.52 2.31 -1.80
CA ASP A 77 12.92 2.39 -1.37
C ASP A 77 13.02 2.25 0.16
N HIS A 78 12.17 2.95 0.92
CA HIS A 78 12.12 2.81 2.38
C HIS A 78 11.71 1.41 2.84
N ILE A 79 10.75 0.78 2.15
CA ILE A 79 10.33 -0.57 2.51
C ILE A 79 11.44 -1.59 2.21
N ARG A 80 12.13 -1.46 1.06
CA ARG A 80 13.29 -2.29 0.72
C ARG A 80 14.44 -2.11 1.70
N GLU A 81 14.68 -0.88 2.14
CA GLU A 81 15.68 -0.57 3.16
C GLU A 81 15.31 -1.23 4.50
N ALA A 82 14.08 -1.05 4.96
CA ALA A 82 13.56 -1.68 6.17
C ALA A 82 13.65 -3.21 6.12
N ALA A 83 13.33 -3.82 4.98
CA ALA A 83 13.44 -5.25 4.76
C ALA A 83 14.87 -5.78 4.95
N LYS A 84 15.86 -5.07 4.39
CA LYS A 84 17.29 -5.42 4.55
C LYS A 84 17.73 -5.28 6.00
N ILE A 85 17.32 -4.22 6.67
CA ILE A 85 17.68 -3.96 8.08
C ILE A 85 17.08 -5.03 8.98
N TRP A 86 15.80 -5.36 8.78
CA TRP A 86 15.11 -6.37 9.57
C TRP A 86 15.74 -7.76 9.41
N GLN A 87 16.13 -8.17 8.19
CA GLN A 87 16.84 -9.43 7.96
C GLN A 87 18.16 -9.53 8.76
N ASN A 88 18.77 -8.40 9.10
CA ASN A 88 20.00 -8.33 9.87
C ASN A 88 19.76 -8.08 11.38
N ASN A 89 18.50 -8.11 11.84
CA ASN A 89 18.08 -8.00 13.24
C ASN A 89 18.64 -6.76 13.99
N TYR A 90 18.58 -5.57 13.38
CA TYR A 90 18.92 -4.32 14.07
C TYR A 90 17.96 -3.18 13.74
N TYR A 91 18.01 -2.10 14.54
CA TYR A 91 17.31 -0.84 14.27
C TYR A 91 18.28 0.25 13.80
N THR A 92 17.77 1.22 13.06
CA THR A 92 18.56 2.37 12.58
C THR A 92 18.30 3.61 13.43
N THR A 93 18.98 4.70 13.11
CA THR A 93 18.61 6.04 13.61
C THR A 93 17.40 6.65 12.88
N ASN A 94 16.91 6.00 11.82
CA ASN A 94 15.80 6.48 11.02
C ASN A 94 14.46 5.92 11.55
N GLU A 95 13.72 6.74 12.29
CA GLU A 95 12.43 6.34 12.89
C GLU A 95 11.37 5.92 11.86
N LYS A 96 11.46 6.40 10.61
CA LYS A 96 10.53 5.96 9.54
C LYS A 96 10.74 4.48 9.23
N ILE A 97 12.00 4.06 9.13
CA ILE A 97 12.35 2.66 8.88
C ILE A 97 12.04 1.81 10.11
N ASN A 98 12.38 2.28 11.30
CA ASN A 98 12.09 1.57 12.54
C ASN A 98 10.57 1.37 12.73
N SER A 99 9.73 2.31 12.29
CA SER A 99 8.27 2.19 12.37
C SER A 99 7.72 1.12 11.42
N ILE A 100 8.32 0.98 10.22
CA ILE A 100 8.01 -0.13 9.31
C ILE A 100 8.37 -1.47 9.97
N ILE A 101 9.58 -1.57 10.54
CA ILE A 101 10.06 -2.77 11.22
C ILE A 101 9.15 -3.14 12.40
N ARG A 102 8.84 -2.19 13.29
CA ARG A 102 7.92 -2.41 14.43
C ARG A 102 6.54 -2.86 13.98
N SER A 103 6.03 -2.32 12.87
CA SER A 103 4.73 -2.75 12.33
C SER A 103 4.78 -4.22 11.93
N TRP A 104 5.84 -4.63 11.25
CA TRP A 104 6.00 -6.02 10.85
C TRP A 104 6.28 -6.98 12.02
N GLU A 105 7.01 -6.55 13.05
CA GLU A 105 7.19 -7.33 14.30
C GLU A 105 5.86 -7.63 14.99
N ASN A 106 4.89 -6.73 14.87
CA ASN A 106 3.52 -6.90 15.36
C ASN A 106 2.62 -7.68 14.38
N GLY A 107 3.17 -8.23 13.30
CA GLY A 107 2.43 -8.98 12.27
C GLY A 107 1.56 -8.11 11.37
N ALA A 108 1.69 -6.77 11.42
CA ALA A 108 0.94 -5.86 10.58
C ALA A 108 1.60 -5.72 9.20
N SER A 109 0.78 -5.52 8.16
CA SER A 109 1.25 -5.22 6.81
C SER A 109 1.38 -3.71 6.61
N ILE A 110 2.33 -3.30 5.78
CA ILE A 110 2.46 -1.90 5.36
C ILE A 110 1.70 -1.69 4.07
N ILE A 111 0.91 -0.62 4.04
CA ILE A 111 0.09 -0.23 2.89
C ILE A 111 0.52 1.16 2.45
N TYR A 112 0.97 1.27 1.20
CA TYR A 112 1.20 2.55 0.55
C TYR A 112 -0.05 3.01 -0.19
N LEU A 113 -0.50 4.24 0.08
CA LEU A 113 -1.70 4.85 -0.51
C LEU A 113 -1.33 6.13 -1.28
N CYS A 114 -1.52 6.14 -2.59
CA CYS A 114 -1.27 7.30 -3.45
C CYS A 114 -2.58 7.91 -3.96
N MET A 115 -2.98 9.07 -3.42
CA MET A 115 -4.22 9.74 -3.80
C MET A 115 -4.09 10.63 -5.05
N TYR A 116 -2.92 11.24 -5.27
CA TYR A 116 -2.74 12.29 -6.27
C TYR A 116 -1.41 12.12 -7.03
N PRO A 117 -1.35 11.32 -8.11
CA PRO A 117 -0.09 11.01 -8.80
C PRO A 117 0.41 12.14 -9.73
N LYS A 118 -0.42 13.15 -10.03
CA LYS A 118 -0.14 14.21 -11.01
C LYS A 118 -0.48 15.60 -10.45
N VAL A 119 0.16 16.00 -9.36
CA VAL A 119 0.00 17.33 -8.76
C VAL A 119 1.35 18.06 -8.69
N ILE A 120 1.31 19.39 -8.75
CA ILE A 120 2.51 20.22 -8.61
C ILE A 120 3.05 20.16 -7.17
N PRO A 121 4.35 20.41 -6.94
CA PRO A 121 4.95 20.33 -5.61
C PRO A 121 4.23 21.17 -4.54
N GLU A 122 3.90 22.41 -4.84
CA GLU A 122 3.28 23.38 -3.92
C GLU A 122 1.91 22.89 -3.42
N GLU A 123 1.13 22.28 -4.33
CA GLU A 123 -0.14 21.67 -4.01
C GLU A 123 0.07 20.41 -3.16
N ALA A 124 1.02 19.55 -3.52
CA ALA A 124 1.35 18.35 -2.76
C ALA A 124 1.76 18.70 -1.32
N PHE A 125 2.62 19.70 -1.14
CA PHE A 125 3.02 20.20 0.18
C PHE A 125 1.86 20.76 0.98
N SER A 126 0.95 21.51 0.33
CA SER A 126 -0.21 22.08 1.00
C SER A 126 -1.20 21.00 1.44
N ARG A 127 -1.39 19.95 0.63
CA ARG A 127 -2.22 18.78 0.98
C ARG A 127 -1.60 17.98 2.13
N GLU A 128 -0.30 17.73 2.08
CA GLU A 128 0.47 17.11 3.16
C GLU A 128 0.29 17.91 4.46
N ALA A 129 0.50 19.22 4.41
CA ALA A 129 0.34 20.09 5.57
C ALA A 129 -1.08 20.14 6.13
N ALA A 130 -2.09 20.11 5.27
CA ALA A 130 -3.49 20.00 5.71
C ALA A 130 -3.74 18.70 6.48
N MET A 131 -3.31 17.55 5.93
CA MET A 131 -3.51 16.25 6.56
C MET A 131 -2.73 16.11 7.88
N ILE A 132 -1.47 16.55 7.91
CA ILE A 132 -0.65 16.58 9.14
C ILE A 132 -1.30 17.47 10.20
N SER A 133 -1.78 18.64 9.79
CA SER A 133 -2.49 19.56 10.68
C SER A 133 -3.75 18.95 11.28
N ALA A 134 -4.46 18.09 10.55
CA ALA A 134 -5.67 17.42 11.03
C ALA A 134 -5.37 16.21 11.92
N LEU A 135 -4.31 15.44 11.65
CA LEU A 135 -3.93 14.26 12.44
C LEU A 135 -3.32 14.61 13.80
N THR A 136 -2.80 15.84 13.94
CA THR A 136 -1.94 16.30 15.05
C THR A 136 -0.63 15.50 15.14
N VAL A 137 0.49 16.20 15.41
CA VAL A 137 1.86 15.68 15.21
C VAL A 137 2.18 14.43 16.05
N ASN A 138 1.42 14.16 17.11
CA ASN A 138 1.69 13.08 18.06
C ASN A 138 1.58 11.66 17.45
N ASN A 139 0.85 11.50 16.35
CA ASN A 139 0.65 10.20 15.69
C ASN A 139 1.54 9.99 14.45
N LEU A 140 2.36 10.97 14.07
CA LEU A 140 3.15 10.92 12.84
C LEU A 140 4.65 10.92 13.14
N THR A 141 5.37 9.99 12.52
CA THR A 141 6.85 9.88 12.62
C THR A 141 7.60 10.96 11.83
N ASN A 142 6.88 11.95 11.27
CA ASN A 142 7.46 12.99 10.46
C ASN A 142 8.16 14.04 11.31
N GLN A 143 9.48 14.13 11.11
CA GLN A 143 10.35 15.10 11.76
C GLN A 143 10.30 16.52 11.15
N ILE A 144 9.38 16.80 10.22
CA ILE A 144 9.36 18.08 9.49
C ILE A 144 7.95 18.67 9.48
N ASN A 145 7.81 19.89 10.02
CA ASN A 145 6.64 20.74 9.82
C ASN A 145 6.51 21.03 8.32
N SER A 146 5.48 20.48 7.68
CA SER A 146 5.18 20.70 6.26
C SER A 146 4.66 22.13 6.01
N THR A 147 5.21 22.81 5.01
CA THR A 147 4.81 24.17 4.62
C THR A 147 3.52 24.18 3.82
N PHE A 148 2.54 24.99 4.23
CA PHE A 148 1.32 25.24 3.45
C PHE A 148 1.52 26.47 2.55
N TYR A 149 1.42 26.30 1.23
CA TYR A 149 1.77 27.35 0.26
C TYR A 149 0.58 28.26 -0.13
N GLY A 150 -0.65 27.92 0.24
CA GLY A 150 -1.82 28.74 -0.06
C GLY A 150 -1.91 30.02 0.80
N ILE A 151 -2.24 31.15 0.16
CA ILE A 151 -2.40 32.46 0.79
C ILE A 151 -3.80 32.60 1.42
N GLY A 152 -3.91 33.20 2.60
CA GLY A 152 -5.20 33.55 3.24
C GLY A 152 -5.91 32.40 3.96
N TRP A 153 -5.26 31.25 4.14
CA TRP A 153 -5.87 30.09 4.81
C TRP A 153 -5.71 30.16 6.33
N SER A 154 -6.84 30.24 7.04
CA SER A 154 -6.88 30.06 8.49
C SER A 154 -6.46 28.64 8.89
N GLN A 155 -5.97 28.48 10.12
CA GLN A 155 -5.62 27.18 10.68
C GLN A 155 -6.83 26.21 10.65
N LYS A 156 -8.00 26.69 11.03
CA LYS A 156 -9.27 25.95 10.97
C LYS A 156 -9.62 25.48 9.55
N SER A 157 -9.33 26.29 8.52
CA SER A 157 -9.58 25.90 7.13
C SER A 157 -8.63 24.80 6.66
N LYS A 158 -7.35 24.84 7.09
CA LYS A 158 -6.35 23.82 6.79
C LYS A 158 -6.73 22.47 7.43
N GLU A 159 -7.15 22.48 8.69
CA GLU A 159 -7.61 21.28 9.40
C GLU A 159 -8.85 20.67 8.75
N LYS A 160 -9.84 21.49 8.38
CA LYS A 160 -11.02 21.02 7.64
C LYS A 160 -10.65 20.36 6.31
N LEU A 161 -9.72 20.96 5.57
CA LEU A 161 -9.20 20.35 4.34
C LEU A 161 -8.50 19.02 4.64
N GLY A 162 -7.68 18.96 5.70
CA GLY A 162 -7.01 17.73 6.13
C GLY A 162 -7.99 16.60 6.44
N VAL A 163 -9.03 16.88 7.23
CA VAL A 163 -10.10 15.90 7.53
C VAL A 163 -10.76 15.38 6.25
N TYR A 164 -11.08 16.28 5.32
CA TYR A 164 -11.66 15.89 4.03
C TYR A 164 -10.72 14.97 3.24
N LEU A 165 -9.43 15.32 3.15
CA LEU A 165 -8.44 14.50 2.44
C LEU A 165 -8.26 13.12 3.09
N LEU A 166 -8.22 13.05 4.42
CA LEU A 166 -8.14 11.78 5.16
C LEU A 166 -9.38 10.91 4.94
N HIS A 167 -10.57 11.52 4.89
CA HIS A 167 -11.80 10.80 4.57
C HIS A 167 -11.77 10.24 3.14
N GLN A 168 -11.28 11.03 2.17
CA GLN A 168 -11.07 10.55 0.81
C GLN A 168 -10.03 9.43 0.74
N ALA A 169 -8.98 9.49 1.57
CA ALA A 169 -7.98 8.44 1.70
C ALA A 169 -8.60 7.13 2.23
N MET A 170 -9.47 7.21 3.24
CA MET A 170 -10.21 6.06 3.77
C MET A 170 -11.14 5.45 2.70
N ASN A 171 -11.88 6.29 1.97
CA ASN A 171 -12.74 5.81 0.89
C ASN A 171 -11.93 5.10 -0.19
N LEU A 172 -10.78 5.66 -0.57
CA LEU A 172 -9.85 5.04 -1.52
C LEU A 172 -9.27 3.73 -0.97
N PHE A 173 -8.97 3.68 0.32
CA PHE A 173 -8.52 2.46 1.00
C PHE A 173 -9.56 1.34 0.92
N PHE A 174 -10.86 1.70 0.93
CA PHE A 174 -11.98 0.79 0.72
C PHE A 174 -12.41 0.63 -0.76
N ASP A 175 -11.81 1.34 -1.72
CA ASP A 175 -12.17 1.25 -3.14
C ASP A 175 -11.09 0.45 -3.89
N GLN A 176 -11.37 -0.84 -4.10
CA GLN A 176 -10.42 -1.85 -4.60
C GLN A 176 -9.92 -1.58 -6.03
N GLU A 177 -10.73 -0.92 -6.88
CA GLU A 177 -10.42 -0.76 -8.31
C GLU A 177 -9.53 0.46 -8.62
N LYS A 178 -9.47 1.43 -7.70
CA LYS A 178 -8.83 2.74 -7.97
C LYS A 178 -7.49 2.91 -7.28
N CYS A 179 -7.11 1.96 -6.43
CA CYS A 179 -6.01 2.17 -5.53
C CYS A 179 -4.84 1.27 -5.88
N GLN A 180 -3.73 1.90 -6.29
CA GLN A 180 -2.45 1.21 -6.41
C GLN A 180 -1.91 1.00 -5.00
N PHE A 181 -2.21 -0.14 -4.41
CA PHE A 181 -1.59 -0.57 -3.17
C PHE A 181 -0.30 -1.29 -3.47
N LEU A 182 0.69 -1.06 -2.62
CA LEU A 182 1.80 -1.98 -2.44
C LEU A 182 1.59 -2.51 -1.03
N GLU A 183 0.90 -3.64 -0.92
CA GLU A 183 0.78 -4.35 0.35
C GLU A 183 2.02 -5.24 0.47
N ILE A 184 2.85 -4.96 1.48
CA ILE A 184 4.07 -5.73 1.71
C ILE A 184 3.91 -6.55 2.98
N LYS A 185 3.63 -7.85 2.77
CA LYS A 185 3.46 -8.85 3.82
C LYS A 185 4.77 -9.47 4.22
N THR A 186 4.88 -9.78 5.50
CA THR A 186 5.91 -10.69 6.02
C THR A 186 5.41 -12.11 5.88
N ILE A 187 6.02 -12.91 5.02
CA ILE A 187 5.77 -14.36 4.99
C ILE A 187 7.02 -15.05 5.52
N SER A 188 6.90 -15.78 6.63
CA SER A 188 7.95 -16.70 7.06
C SER A 188 7.88 -17.95 6.20
N ARG A 189 8.87 -18.17 5.32
CA ARG A 189 9.05 -19.42 4.58
C ARG A 189 10.38 -20.03 4.98
N ASN A 190 10.35 -21.21 5.62
CA ASN A 190 11.54 -21.97 6.01
C ASN A 190 12.58 -21.15 6.80
N GLY A 191 12.12 -20.29 7.72
CA GLY A 191 12.99 -19.43 8.52
C GLY A 191 13.51 -18.17 7.81
N ASN A 192 13.15 -17.96 6.55
CA ASN A 192 13.43 -16.73 5.80
C ASN A 192 12.17 -15.85 5.72
N ILE A 193 12.34 -14.56 5.98
CA ILE A 193 11.29 -13.57 5.77
C ILE A 193 11.27 -13.18 4.29
N VAL A 194 10.18 -13.49 3.60
CA VAL A 194 9.90 -13.10 2.23
C VAL A 194 8.92 -11.93 2.23
N PHE A 195 9.26 -10.86 1.53
CA PHE A 195 8.42 -9.69 1.32
C PHE A 195 7.71 -9.85 -0.03
N GLU A 196 6.40 -10.04 0.01
CA GLU A 196 5.58 -10.11 -1.20
C GLU A 196 4.93 -8.76 -1.46
N VAL A 197 5.11 -8.21 -2.67
CA VAL A 197 4.38 -7.05 -3.14
C VAL A 197 3.10 -7.55 -3.79
N VAL A 198 1.97 -7.34 -3.13
CA VAL A 198 0.65 -7.65 -3.71
C VAL A 198 0.17 -6.39 -4.42
N ASN A 199 0.00 -6.48 -5.75
CA ASN A 199 -0.71 -5.48 -6.58
C ASN A 199 -2.19 -5.82 -6.63
#